data_AF-A0A8T2LN72-F1
#
_entry.id   AF-A0A8T2LN72-F1
#
_cell.length_a   1.000
_cell.length_b   1.000
_cell.length_c   1.000
_cell.angle_alpha   90.00
_cell.angle_beta   90.00
_cell.angle_gamma   90.00
#
_symmetry.space_group_name_H-M   'P 1'
#
loop_
_entity.id
_entity.type
_entity.pdbx_description
1 polymer ?
#
loop_
_entity_poly.entity_id
_entity_poly.type
_entity_poly.pdbx_seq_one_letter_code
_entity_poly.pdbx_strand_id
1 'polypeptide(L)'
;MHSYGNGTSLPTKQSNWSQIEKGLMKLQLSLVKEAVDGTIHCKPGAAEALVQEIYTLMTNRRISSVQEGALDFTDLSYQEQLPIVARATASKAIKNNLRLSEEIADPNITATQQKIQNIIHRHVERRKDERIRHPKRFGVKPTLGEQAVRLPPTSVQNHTDLHTQTSHTGNPVALGTESTLVQSGDIRHWELDTPSLLS
;
A
#
# COMPACT_ATOMS: atom_id res chain seq x y z
N MET A 1 23.81 -22.43 -33.34
CA MET A 1 23.34 -21.25 -32.56
C MET A 1 24.44 -20.20 -32.55
N HIS A 2 24.51 -19.35 -33.59
CA HIS A 2 25.55 -18.29 -33.67
C HIS A 2 24.96 -16.88 -33.72
N SER A 3 23.62 -16.74 -33.75
CA SER A 3 22.92 -15.45 -33.89
C SER A 3 22.62 -14.75 -32.56
N TYR A 4 22.67 -15.47 -31.44
CA TYR A 4 22.45 -14.92 -30.10
C TYR A 4 23.78 -14.55 -29.44
N GLY A 5 23.84 -13.38 -28.83
CA GLY A 5 25.01 -12.96 -28.05
C GLY A 5 24.97 -13.50 -26.62
N ASN A 6 26.07 -14.06 -26.12
CA ASN A 6 26.18 -14.58 -24.75
C ASN A 6 26.41 -13.49 -23.67
N GLY A 7 26.10 -12.23 -23.97
CA GLY A 7 26.34 -11.11 -23.07
C GLY A 7 25.24 -10.92 -22.02
N THR A 8 25.61 -10.39 -20.85
CA THR A 8 24.68 -10.07 -19.76
C THR A 8 24.19 -8.62 -19.78
N SER A 9 24.68 -7.81 -20.73
CA SER A 9 24.30 -6.40 -20.87
C SER A 9 22.84 -6.24 -21.29
N LEU A 10 22.21 -5.14 -20.88
CA LEU A 10 20.83 -4.81 -21.26
C LEU A 10 20.64 -4.76 -22.80
N PRO A 11 21.50 -4.10 -23.58
CA PRO A 11 21.38 -4.11 -25.05
C PRO A 11 21.50 -5.50 -25.67
N THR A 12 22.39 -6.36 -25.14
CA THR A 12 22.51 -7.74 -25.62
C THR A 12 21.23 -8.53 -25.34
N LYS A 13 20.65 -8.39 -24.15
CA LYS A 13 19.38 -9.04 -23.81
C LYS A 13 18.24 -8.57 -24.71
N GLN A 14 18.08 -7.26 -24.90
CA GLN A 14 17.05 -6.69 -25.77
C GLN A 14 17.20 -7.16 -27.22
N SER A 15 18.42 -7.16 -27.75
CA SER A 15 18.71 -7.67 -29.10
C SER A 15 18.34 -9.15 -29.24
N ASN A 16 18.77 -10.00 -28.30
CA ASN A 16 18.41 -11.42 -28.30
C ASN A 16 16.89 -11.63 -28.25
N TRP A 17 16.19 -10.90 -27.36
CA TRP A 17 14.73 -10.98 -27.25
C TRP A 17 14.00 -10.53 -28.51
N SER A 18 14.47 -9.47 -29.17
CA SER A 18 13.90 -9.03 -30.46
C SER A 18 13.99 -10.10 -31.56
N GLN A 19 15.06 -10.92 -31.54
CA GLN A 19 15.23 -12.03 -32.48
C GLN A 19 14.29 -13.20 -32.12
N ILE A 20 14.14 -13.51 -30.82
CA ILE A 20 13.23 -14.54 -30.33
C ILE A 20 11.78 -14.16 -30.69
N GLU A 21 11.36 -12.92 -30.42
CA GLU A 21 10.00 -12.44 -30.70
C GLU A 21 9.67 -12.55 -32.20
N LYS A 22 10.59 -12.15 -33.09
CA LYS A 22 10.43 -12.33 -34.53
C LYS A 22 10.27 -13.81 -34.94
N GLY A 23 10.96 -14.71 -34.25
CA GLY A 23 10.83 -16.16 -34.46
C GLY A 23 9.46 -16.68 -34.01
N LEU A 24 9.01 -16.28 -32.82
CA LEU A 24 7.72 -16.67 -32.25
C LEU A 24 6.54 -16.14 -33.08
N MET A 25 6.63 -14.91 -33.59
CA MET A 25 5.62 -14.33 -34.47
C MET A 25 5.41 -15.17 -35.75
N LYS A 26 6.48 -15.74 -36.32
CA LYS A 26 6.38 -16.65 -37.48
C LYS A 26 5.65 -17.95 -37.14
N LEU A 27 5.72 -18.37 -35.88
CA LEU A 27 5.03 -19.54 -35.34
C LEU A 27 3.63 -19.21 -34.79
N GLN A 28 3.18 -17.95 -34.92
CA GLN A 28 1.92 -17.44 -34.34
C GLN A 28 1.84 -17.63 -32.82
N LEU A 29 2.98 -17.64 -32.13
CA LEU A 29 3.07 -17.68 -30.68
C LEU A 29 3.29 -16.27 -30.15
N SER A 30 2.44 -15.84 -29.22
CA SER A 30 2.58 -14.58 -28.49
C SER A 30 2.86 -14.87 -27.02
N LEU A 31 3.92 -14.27 -26.47
CA LEU A 31 4.23 -14.33 -25.05
C LEU A 31 3.71 -13.08 -24.32
N VAL A 32 3.45 -13.21 -23.03
CA VAL A 32 3.10 -12.09 -22.15
C VAL A 32 4.26 -11.09 -22.09
N LYS A 33 4.00 -9.86 -22.55
CA LYS A 33 5.04 -8.84 -22.70
C LYS A 33 5.68 -8.47 -21.36
N GLU A 34 4.88 -8.43 -20.30
CA GLU A 34 5.33 -8.10 -18.96
C GLU A 34 6.32 -9.17 -18.44
N ALA A 35 6.12 -10.45 -18.77
CA ALA A 35 7.02 -11.55 -18.38
C ALA A 35 8.34 -11.49 -19.15
N VAL A 36 8.30 -11.14 -20.44
CA VAL A 36 9.49 -10.90 -21.26
C VAL A 36 10.29 -9.71 -20.73
N ASP A 37 9.62 -8.57 -20.50
CA ASP A 37 10.24 -7.34 -19.99
C ASP A 37 10.84 -7.56 -18.59
N GLY A 38 10.08 -8.19 -17.69
CA GLY A 38 10.57 -8.59 -16.37
C GLY A 38 11.79 -9.51 -16.46
N THR A 39 11.84 -10.40 -17.45
CA THR A 39 12.99 -11.31 -17.67
C THR A 39 14.22 -10.55 -18.17
N ILE A 40 14.06 -9.60 -19.10
CA ILE A 40 15.13 -8.71 -19.56
C ILE A 40 15.76 -7.98 -18.36
N HIS A 41 14.92 -7.48 -17.45
CA HIS A 41 15.31 -6.71 -16.28
C HIS A 41 15.66 -7.53 -15.04
N CYS A 42 15.70 -8.87 -15.13
CA CYS A 42 15.96 -9.76 -13.99
C CYS A 42 15.04 -9.48 -12.78
N LYS A 43 13.75 -9.31 -13.04
CA LYS A 43 12.73 -9.26 -12.00
C LYS A 43 12.51 -10.67 -11.41
N PRO A 44 12.35 -10.77 -10.08
CA PRO A 44 12.02 -12.05 -9.46
C PRO A 44 10.68 -12.56 -10.01
N GLY A 45 10.57 -13.86 -10.25
CA GLY A 45 9.37 -14.51 -10.79
C GLY A 45 9.14 -14.34 -12.31
N ALA A 46 9.77 -13.36 -12.97
CA ALA A 46 9.53 -13.12 -14.41
C ALA A 46 10.03 -14.25 -15.31
N ALA A 47 11.25 -14.72 -15.09
CA ALA A 47 11.81 -15.84 -15.87
C ALA A 47 11.02 -17.14 -15.63
N GLU A 48 10.57 -17.34 -14.39
CA GLU A 48 9.76 -18.49 -14.02
C GLU A 48 8.39 -18.46 -14.71
N ALA A 49 7.68 -17.33 -14.64
CA ALA A 49 6.41 -17.12 -15.33
C ALA A 49 6.55 -17.33 -16.85
N LEU A 50 7.64 -16.84 -17.43
CA LEU A 50 7.89 -16.97 -18.87
C LEU A 50 8.14 -18.42 -19.30
N VAL A 51 8.91 -19.19 -18.51
CA VAL A 51 9.15 -20.61 -18.78
C VAL A 51 7.85 -21.41 -18.65
N GLN A 52 7.01 -21.08 -17.67
CA GLN A 52 5.70 -21.72 -17.50
C GLN A 52 4.76 -21.42 -18.67
N GLU A 53 4.77 -20.19 -19.17
CA GLU A 53 4.01 -19.80 -20.34
C GLU A 53 4.46 -20.61 -21.57
N ILE A 54 5.77 -20.66 -21.84
CA ILE A 54 6.33 -21.45 -22.95
C ILE A 54 5.99 -22.93 -22.80
N TYR A 55 6.13 -23.49 -21.60
CA TYR A 55 5.74 -24.87 -21.32
C TYR A 55 4.27 -25.12 -21.64
N THR A 56 3.39 -24.22 -21.20
CA THR A 56 1.95 -24.31 -21.42
C THR A 56 1.62 -24.23 -22.91
N LEU A 57 2.23 -23.30 -23.65
CA LEU A 57 2.07 -23.16 -25.10
C LEU A 57 2.53 -24.39 -25.87
N MET A 58 3.64 -25.01 -25.45
CA MET A 58 4.20 -26.17 -26.14
C MET A 58 3.49 -27.49 -25.82
N THR A 59 2.96 -27.63 -24.60
CA THR A 59 2.43 -28.91 -24.12
C THR A 59 0.92 -28.94 -23.92
N ASN A 60 0.26 -27.78 -23.99
CA ASN A 60 -1.13 -27.59 -23.59
C ASN A 60 -1.44 -28.08 -22.17
N ARG A 61 -0.43 -28.11 -21.28
CA ARG A 61 -0.58 -28.48 -19.86
C ARG A 61 -0.23 -27.30 -18.99
N ARG A 62 -1.03 -27.08 -17.94
CA ARG A 62 -0.75 -26.06 -16.93
C ARG A 62 0.04 -26.66 -15.78
N ILE A 63 0.99 -25.90 -15.26
CA ILE A 63 1.72 -26.23 -14.04
C ILE A 63 0.91 -25.66 -12.87
N SER A 64 0.45 -26.51 -11.95
CA SER A 64 -0.44 -26.11 -10.84
C SER A 64 0.24 -25.27 -9.75
N SER A 65 1.56 -25.07 -9.80
CA SER A 65 2.34 -24.69 -8.62
C SER A 65 2.67 -23.21 -8.47
N VAL A 66 2.40 -22.31 -9.44
CA VAL A 66 2.98 -20.96 -9.38
C VAL A 66 2.10 -19.91 -10.07
N GLN A 67 1.72 -18.88 -9.32
CA GLN A 67 0.98 -17.68 -9.75
C GLN A 67 -0.34 -17.92 -10.52
N GLU A 68 -1.43 -18.14 -9.79
CA GLU A 68 -2.80 -18.04 -10.33
C GLU A 68 -3.35 -16.59 -10.30
N GLY A 69 -2.56 -15.64 -9.80
CA GLY A 69 -2.91 -14.22 -9.72
C GLY A 69 -2.31 -13.37 -10.86
N ALA A 70 -2.67 -12.08 -10.87
CA ALA A 70 -2.03 -11.10 -11.76
C ALA A 70 -0.51 -11.10 -11.56
N LEU A 71 0.24 -11.04 -12.66
CA LEU A 71 1.71 -10.97 -12.63
C LEU A 71 2.15 -9.66 -11.99
N ASP A 72 2.42 -9.72 -10.69
CA ASP A 72 3.00 -8.62 -9.94
C ASP A 72 4.49 -8.92 -9.73
N PHE A 73 5.35 -8.37 -10.59
CA PHE A 73 6.81 -8.49 -10.49
C PHE A 73 7.41 -7.62 -9.37
N THR A 74 6.59 -7.28 -8.37
CA THR A 74 7.01 -6.59 -7.15
C THR A 74 7.28 -7.59 -6.03
N ASP A 75 7.92 -7.12 -4.96
CA ASP A 75 8.20 -7.93 -3.77
C ASP A 75 6.97 -8.14 -2.86
N LEU A 76 5.75 -7.82 -3.32
CA LEU A 76 4.52 -7.85 -2.52
C LEU A 76 4.30 -9.19 -1.82
N SER A 77 4.26 -10.29 -2.58
CA SER A 77 4.02 -11.64 -2.07
C SER A 77 5.04 -12.06 -1.01
N TYR A 78 6.32 -11.75 -1.25
CA TYR A 78 7.39 -11.99 -0.29
C TYR A 78 7.17 -11.20 1.00
N GLN A 79 6.81 -9.92 0.90
CA GLN A 79 6.62 -9.07 2.08
C GLN A 79 5.39 -9.45 2.91
N GLU A 80 4.35 -10.02 2.30
CA GLU A 80 3.16 -10.49 3.01
C GLU A 80 3.45 -11.69 3.92
N GLN A 81 4.34 -12.58 3.47
CA GLN A 81 4.79 -13.76 4.22
C GLN A 81 5.73 -13.41 5.38
N LEU A 82 6.36 -12.23 5.35
CA LEU A 82 7.29 -11.82 6.39
C LEU A 82 6.58 -11.33 7.67
N PRO A 83 7.13 -11.63 8.86
CA PRO A 83 6.71 -10.99 10.10
C PRO A 83 6.97 -9.48 10.03
N ILE A 84 6.15 -8.68 10.73
CA ILE A 84 6.16 -7.20 10.67
C ILE A 84 7.56 -6.61 10.89
N VAL A 85 8.35 -7.19 11.80
CA VAL A 85 9.70 -6.71 12.13
C VAL A 85 10.72 -6.91 10.99
N ALA A 86 10.49 -7.87 10.10
CA ALA A 86 11.41 -8.22 9.02
C ALA A 86 11.04 -7.58 7.67
N ARG A 87 9.91 -6.87 7.60
CA ARG A 87 9.45 -6.22 6.37
C ARG A 87 10.39 -5.09 5.94
N ALA A 88 10.45 -4.85 4.63
CA ALA A 88 11.32 -3.84 4.04
C ALA A 88 10.99 -2.42 4.52
N THR A 89 12.02 -1.62 4.77
CA THR A 89 11.94 -0.16 4.88
C THR A 89 11.60 0.47 3.52
N ALA A 90 11.18 1.74 3.49
CA ALA A 90 10.83 2.44 2.26
C ALA A 90 11.97 2.39 1.21
N SER A 91 13.20 2.70 1.60
CA SER A 91 14.37 2.64 0.70
C SER A 91 14.62 1.23 0.17
N LYS A 92 14.43 0.20 1.01
CA LYS A 92 14.57 -1.19 0.61
C LYS A 92 13.44 -1.62 -0.34
N ALA A 93 12.22 -1.15 -0.12
CA ALA A 93 11.09 -1.39 -1.02
C ALA A 93 11.34 -0.78 -2.41
N ILE A 94 11.87 0.45 -2.49
CA ILE A 94 12.28 1.05 -3.78
C ILE A 94 13.35 0.16 -4.45
N LYS A 95 14.41 -0.18 -3.73
CA LYS A 95 15.51 -1.00 -4.26
C LYS A 95 15.08 -2.39 -4.73
N ASN A 96 14.10 -3.01 -4.06
CA ASN A 96 13.60 -4.32 -4.44
C ASN A 96 12.71 -4.27 -5.69
N ASN A 97 11.96 -3.16 -5.87
CA ASN A 97 10.92 -3.04 -6.89
C ASN A 97 11.35 -2.26 -8.14
N LEU A 98 12.49 -1.56 -8.10
CA LEU A 98 13.04 -0.79 -9.22
C LEU A 98 14.43 -1.30 -9.58
N ARG A 99 14.67 -1.55 -10.87
CA ARG A 99 15.96 -1.97 -11.42
C ARG A 99 16.57 -0.82 -12.22
N LEU A 100 17.87 -0.61 -12.05
CA LEU A 100 18.63 0.36 -12.85
C LEU A 100 18.48 0.12 -14.37
N SER A 101 18.35 -1.13 -14.79
CA SER A 101 18.12 -1.47 -16.19
C SER A 101 16.78 -0.96 -16.74
N GLU A 102 15.75 -0.81 -15.90
CA GLU A 102 14.46 -0.24 -16.34
C GLU A 102 14.62 1.26 -16.59
N GLU A 103 15.34 1.97 -15.73
CA GLU A 103 15.63 3.40 -15.88
C GLU A 103 16.50 3.69 -17.11
N ILE A 104 17.44 2.81 -17.43
CA ILE A 104 18.25 2.91 -18.66
C ILE A 104 17.39 2.64 -19.91
N ALA A 105 16.41 1.72 -19.81
CA ALA A 105 15.56 1.34 -20.95
C ALA A 105 14.49 2.39 -21.25
N ASP A 106 13.86 2.96 -20.22
CA ASP A 106 12.89 4.03 -20.34
C ASP A 106 13.40 5.30 -19.64
N PRO A 107 14.00 6.24 -20.40
CA PRO A 107 14.53 7.48 -19.85
C PRO A 107 13.42 8.48 -19.44
N ASN A 108 12.14 8.09 -19.48
CA ASN A 108 11.05 8.92 -19.00
C ASN A 108 11.10 9.07 -17.47
N ILE A 109 11.70 10.18 -17.03
CA ILE A 109 11.85 10.55 -15.62
C ILE A 109 10.48 10.61 -14.92
N THR A 110 9.44 11.11 -15.61
CA THR A 110 8.10 11.24 -15.02
C THR A 110 7.47 9.87 -14.73
N ALA A 111 7.59 8.91 -15.65
CA ALA A 111 7.07 7.57 -15.45
C ALA A 111 7.81 6.85 -14.31
N THR A 112 9.13 6.98 -14.26
CA THR A 112 9.96 6.44 -13.17
C THR A 112 9.59 7.07 -11.83
N GLN A 113 9.40 8.39 -11.79
CA GLN A 113 8.98 9.10 -10.59
C GLN A 113 7.61 8.63 -10.11
N GLN A 114 6.63 8.48 -11.01
CA GLN A 114 5.30 7.93 -10.67
C GLN A 114 5.41 6.52 -10.09
N LYS A 115 6.25 5.66 -10.66
CA LYS A 115 6.50 4.31 -10.14
C LYS A 115 7.11 4.33 -8.73
N ILE A 116 8.07 5.23 -8.48
CA ILE A 116 8.66 5.42 -7.14
C ILE A 116 7.60 5.90 -6.15
N GLN A 117 6.78 6.89 -6.52
CA GLN A 117 5.70 7.38 -5.66
C GLN A 117 4.69 6.28 -5.32
N ASN A 118 4.33 5.44 -6.30
CA ASN A 118 3.45 4.30 -6.06
C ASN A 118 4.05 3.30 -5.05
N ILE A 119 5.35 3.02 -5.13
CA ILE A 119 6.05 2.15 -4.16
C ILE A 119 6.02 2.76 -2.76
N ILE A 120 6.28 4.07 -2.64
CA ILE A 120 6.27 4.79 -1.36
C ILE A 120 4.84 4.80 -0.78
N HIS A 121 3.85 5.14 -1.58
CA HIS A 121 2.46 5.18 -1.17
C HIS A 121 2.00 3.82 -0.62
N ARG A 122 2.26 2.74 -1.35
CA ARG A 122 1.98 1.37 -0.90
C ARG A 122 2.69 1.01 0.41
N HIS A 123 3.94 1.45 0.59
CA HIS A 123 4.66 1.25 1.83
C HIS A 123 4.00 1.97 3.02
N VAL A 124 3.57 3.23 2.82
CA VAL A 124 2.90 4.03 3.86
C VAL A 124 1.56 3.40 4.25
N GLU A 125 0.73 3.02 3.29
CA GLU A 125 -0.57 2.38 3.56
C GLU A 125 -0.38 1.05 4.32
N ARG A 126 0.60 0.21 3.93
CA ARG A 126 0.89 -1.01 4.68
C ARG A 126 1.26 -0.73 6.14
N ARG A 127 2.08 0.29 6.40
CA ARG A 127 2.48 0.70 7.76
C ARG A 127 1.28 1.20 8.57
N LYS A 128 0.33 1.88 7.92
CA LYS A 128 -0.94 2.31 8.53
C LYS A 128 -1.80 1.10 8.89
N ASP A 129 -1.97 0.14 7.98
CA ASP A 129 -2.72 -1.09 8.23
C ASP A 129 -2.12 -1.94 9.34
N GLU A 130 -0.80 -1.99 9.45
CA GLU A 130 -0.12 -2.65 10.56
C GLU A 130 -0.45 -2.00 11.91
N ARG A 131 -0.50 -0.67 11.98
CA ARG A 131 -0.86 0.06 13.22
C ARG A 131 -2.31 -0.21 13.61
N ILE A 132 -3.22 -0.25 12.63
CA ILE A 132 -4.63 -0.56 12.85
C ILE A 132 -4.82 -2.00 13.34
N ARG A 133 -4.13 -2.97 12.74
CA ARG A 133 -4.25 -4.39 13.12
C ARG A 133 -3.59 -4.73 14.46
N HIS A 134 -2.55 -4.00 14.85
CA HIS A 134 -1.78 -4.27 16.06
C HIS A 134 -1.62 -3.04 16.97
N PRO A 135 -2.71 -2.42 17.44
CA PRO A 135 -2.67 -1.15 18.15
C PRO A 135 -1.82 -1.21 19.44
N LYS A 136 -1.89 -2.34 20.16
CA LYS A 136 -1.07 -2.59 21.37
C LYS A 136 0.44 -2.54 21.09
N ARG A 137 0.88 -3.11 19.96
CA ARG A 137 2.30 -3.13 19.57
C ARG A 137 2.82 -1.72 19.27
N PHE A 138 1.97 -0.88 18.69
CA PHE A 138 2.34 0.47 18.24
C PHE A 138 1.96 1.57 19.24
N GLY A 139 1.43 1.22 20.41
CA GLY A 139 1.02 2.20 21.42
C GLY A 139 -0.05 3.16 20.93
N VAL A 140 -0.93 2.71 20.02
CA VAL A 140 -2.02 3.55 19.49
C VAL A 140 -3.04 3.77 20.62
N LYS A 141 -3.21 5.02 21.03
CA LYS A 141 -4.19 5.39 22.05
C LYS A 141 -5.60 5.33 21.45
N PRO A 142 -6.60 4.83 22.19
CA PRO A 142 -7.98 4.84 21.72
C PRO A 142 -8.44 6.29 21.50
N THR A 143 -9.31 6.49 20.52
CA THR A 143 -9.86 7.82 20.22
C THR A 143 -10.81 8.27 21.34
N LEU A 144 -11.05 9.59 21.46
CA LEU A 144 -12.03 10.11 22.45
C LEU A 144 -13.42 9.48 22.26
N GLY A 145 -13.82 9.20 21.01
CA GLY A 145 -15.08 8.53 20.69
C GLY A 145 -15.13 7.05 21.08
N GLU A 146 -13.98 6.37 21.13
CA GLU A 146 -13.85 5.00 21.66
C GLU A 146 -13.83 4.97 23.19
N GLN A 147 -13.33 6.04 23.82
CA GLN A 147 -13.35 6.20 25.27
C GLN A 147 -14.70 6.67 25.82
N ALA A 148 -15.54 7.29 24.97
CA ALA A 148 -16.85 7.80 25.36
C ALA A 148 -17.83 6.67 25.66
N VAL A 149 -18.44 6.70 26.85
CA VAL A 149 -19.54 5.79 27.22
C VAL A 149 -20.78 6.17 26.40
N ARG A 150 -21.19 5.29 25.48
CA ARG A 150 -22.45 5.47 24.74
C ARG A 150 -23.58 4.87 25.56
N LEU A 151 -24.35 5.74 26.22
CA LEU A 151 -25.58 5.34 26.87
C LEU A 151 -26.66 5.09 25.80
N PRO A 152 -27.42 3.99 25.88
CA PRO A 152 -28.58 3.79 25.01
C PRO A 152 -29.61 4.92 25.27
N PRO A 153 -30.43 5.29 24.27
CA PRO A 153 -31.45 6.31 24.46
C PRO A 153 -32.37 5.89 25.60
N THR A 154 -32.45 6.73 26.63
CA THR A 154 -33.32 6.49 27.77
C THR A 154 -34.75 6.36 27.26
N SER A 155 -35.34 5.19 27.44
CA SER A 155 -36.77 4.96 27.21
C SER A 155 -37.52 5.97 28.09
N VAL A 156 -38.11 6.99 27.45
CA VAL A 156 -39.00 7.93 28.12
C VAL A 156 -40.29 7.15 28.37
N GLN A 157 -40.35 6.45 29.51
CA GLN A 157 -41.63 5.96 30.03
C GLN A 157 -42.42 7.20 30.46
N ASN A 158 -43.35 7.60 29.60
CA ASN A 158 -44.34 8.62 29.89
C ASN A 158 -45.16 8.17 31.10
N HIS A 159 -44.77 8.60 32.30
CA HIS A 159 -45.67 8.62 33.45
C HIS A 159 -46.46 9.92 33.39
N THR A 160 -47.61 9.87 32.72
CA THR A 160 -48.69 10.82 32.90
C THR A 160 -49.38 10.56 34.25
N ASP A 161 -49.65 11.67 34.96
CA ASP A 161 -50.70 11.86 35.98
C ASP A 161 -50.38 11.33 37.40
N LEU A 162 -50.55 12.06 38.53
CA LEU A 162 -51.33 13.26 38.86
C LEU A 162 -50.70 14.04 40.03
N HIS A 163 -50.93 15.35 39.96
CA HIS A 163 -50.93 16.41 40.98
C HIS A 163 -51.35 15.97 42.39
N THR A 164 -50.69 16.46 43.44
CA THR A 164 -51.32 17.23 44.53
C THR A 164 -50.25 17.96 45.36
N GLN A 165 -50.46 19.26 45.50
CA GLN A 165 -49.69 20.23 46.27
C GLN A 165 -49.73 19.94 47.78
N THR A 166 -48.65 20.23 48.48
CA THR A 166 -48.69 20.81 49.84
C THR A 166 -47.44 21.66 50.04
N SER A 167 -47.63 22.80 50.69
CA SER A 167 -46.79 24.00 50.57
C SER A 167 -46.52 24.57 51.94
N HIS A 168 -45.31 24.41 52.50
CA HIS A 168 -44.94 25.07 53.76
C HIS A 168 -43.45 25.47 53.79
N THR A 169 -43.21 26.76 53.48
CA THR A 169 -42.38 27.73 54.21
C THR A 169 -40.96 27.38 54.70
N GLY A 170 -39.95 28.10 54.20
CA GLY A 170 -38.63 28.25 54.83
C GLY A 170 -37.59 28.92 53.92
N ASN A 171 -37.32 30.20 54.19
CA ASN A 171 -36.56 31.21 53.43
C ASN A 171 -35.15 30.88 52.86
N PRO A 172 -34.63 31.74 51.95
CA PRO A 172 -33.52 31.45 51.02
C PRO A 172 -32.15 31.91 51.54
N VAL A 173 -31.09 31.25 51.06
CA VAL A 173 -29.73 31.81 51.02
C VAL A 173 -29.18 31.60 49.61
N ALA A 174 -28.61 32.67 49.09
CA ALA A 174 -28.32 32.89 47.70
C ALA A 174 -26.87 32.57 47.32
N LEU A 175 -26.71 32.34 46.01
CA LEU A 175 -25.52 32.51 45.16
C LEU A 175 -24.30 31.59 45.34
N GLY A 176 -23.96 30.96 44.21
CA GLY A 176 -22.67 30.31 43.98
C GLY A 176 -22.64 29.56 42.65
N THR A 177 -22.99 30.22 41.54
CA THR A 177 -22.74 29.73 40.18
C THR A 177 -21.27 29.93 39.81
N GLU A 178 -20.54 28.85 39.56
CA GLU A 178 -19.36 28.89 38.69
C GLU A 178 -19.50 27.82 37.61
N SER A 179 -19.85 28.30 36.42
CA SER A 179 -19.81 27.58 35.17
C SER A 179 -18.41 27.80 34.58
N THR A 180 -17.50 26.85 34.75
CA THR A 180 -16.17 26.94 34.12
C THR A 180 -16.25 26.44 32.69
N LEU A 181 -16.40 27.41 31.80
CA LEU A 181 -16.26 27.34 30.36
C LEU A 181 -14.77 27.07 30.05
N VAL A 182 -14.39 25.82 29.75
CA VAL A 182 -13.04 25.51 29.26
C VAL A 182 -12.99 25.79 27.77
N GLN A 183 -12.33 26.90 27.45
CA GLN A 183 -11.98 27.32 26.10
C GLN A 183 -11.16 26.26 25.36
N SER A 184 -11.56 25.99 24.12
CA SER A 184 -10.76 25.31 23.10
C SER A 184 -9.38 25.95 22.98
N GLY A 185 -8.33 25.17 23.24
CA GLY A 185 -6.94 25.50 22.94
C GLY A 185 -6.52 24.95 21.58
N ASP A 186 -5.82 25.79 20.84
CA ASP A 186 -5.49 25.76 19.42
C ASP A 186 -4.91 24.47 18.84
N ILE A 187 -5.40 24.15 17.64
CA ILE A 187 -4.81 23.21 16.69
C ILE A 187 -3.57 23.88 16.10
N ARG A 188 -2.37 23.40 16.46
CA ARG A 188 -1.13 23.80 15.80
C ARG A 188 -1.11 23.26 14.38
N HIS A 189 -1.24 24.19 13.42
CA HIS A 189 -0.94 24.00 12.01
C HIS A 189 0.51 23.53 11.87
N TRP A 190 0.75 22.39 11.23
CA TRP A 190 2.08 22.04 10.74
C TRP A 190 2.29 22.84 9.45
N GLU A 191 3.28 23.73 9.47
CA GLU A 191 3.74 24.46 8.30
C GLU A 191 4.84 23.60 7.64
N LEU A 192 4.65 23.24 6.38
CA LEU A 192 5.65 22.53 5.59
C LEU A 192 6.66 23.56 5.11
N ASP A 193 7.84 23.58 5.74
CA ASP A 193 8.99 24.31 5.22
C ASP A 193 9.42 23.68 3.88
N THR A 194 9.08 24.35 2.78
CA THR A 194 9.71 24.13 1.48
C THR A 194 10.94 25.01 1.37
N PRO A 195 12.18 24.47 1.30
CA PRO A 195 13.31 25.29 0.90
C PRO A 195 13.24 25.57 -0.60
N SER A 196 13.09 26.86 -0.88
CA SER A 196 13.15 27.54 -2.17
C SER A 196 14.40 27.17 -2.97
N LEU A 197 14.17 26.82 -4.23
CA LEU A 197 15.16 26.83 -5.31
C LEU A 197 15.73 28.25 -5.47
N LEU A 198 17.05 28.38 -5.40
CA LEU A 198 17.77 29.54 -5.94
C LEU A 198 18.84 29.05 -6.91
N SER A 199 18.59 29.46 -8.16
CA SER A 199 19.44 29.81 -9.30
C SER A 199 20.88 29.33 -9.39
#